data_AF-A0A7S1E1C6-F1
#
_entry.id   AF-A0A7S1E1C6-F1
#
_cell.length_a   1.000
_cell.length_b   1.000
_cell.length_c   1.000
_cell.angle_alpha   90.00
_cell.angle_beta   90.00
_cell.angle_gamma   90.00
#
_symmetry.space_group_name_H-M   'P 1'
#
loop_
_entity.id
_entity.type
_entity.pdbx_description
1 polymer ?
#
loop_
_entity_poly.entity_id
_entity_poly.type
_entity_poly.pdbx_seq_one_letter_code
_entity_poly.pdbx_strand_id
1 'polypeptide(L)'
;KYHPIQLTRCTFLFCRPLIRIFIIMSKFTVLLVSLYIMAASAFVPAANLPSVATTFAAPTAPSTLFMAEEDSMYWEGEYPPSKVLGPLLSKMPSQLLGLVSGLLLGITVYSCYQSGVLQQEPGALSNGSWVKWYYVLGSAMGPISWGTHVACWIQRKNGM
;
A
#
# COMPACT_ATOMS: atom_id res chain seq x y z
N LYS A 1 -6.96 44.84 50.99
CA LYS A 1 -8.20 44.39 50.29
C LYS A 1 -7.77 43.93 48.89
N TYR A 2 -7.30 42.68 48.76
CA TYR A 2 -6.76 42.15 47.50
C TYR A 2 -7.84 41.35 46.76
N HIS A 3 -8.12 41.73 45.51
CA HIS A 3 -9.05 41.03 44.62
C HIS A 3 -8.30 39.96 43.79
N PRO A 4 -8.66 38.67 43.87
CA PRO A 4 -8.10 37.62 43.01
C PRO A 4 -9.08 37.31 41.86
N ILE A 5 -8.92 37.93 40.69
CA ILE A 5 -9.78 37.63 39.51
C ILE A 5 -8.97 37.36 38.22
N GLN A 6 -7.65 37.55 38.21
CA GLN A 6 -6.90 37.58 36.94
C GLN A 6 -6.24 36.25 36.52
N LEU A 7 -6.31 35.17 37.31
CA LEU A 7 -5.55 33.94 36.99
C LEU A 7 -6.29 32.92 36.10
N THR A 8 -7.60 33.04 35.90
CA THR A 8 -8.41 32.00 35.23
C THR A 8 -8.51 32.18 33.70
N ARG A 9 -8.08 33.32 33.15
CA ARG A 9 -8.22 33.62 31.71
C ARG A 9 -7.06 33.14 30.83
N CYS A 10 -5.86 32.96 31.38
CA CYS A 10 -4.70 32.54 30.58
C CYS A 10 -4.72 31.05 30.20
N THR A 11 -5.33 30.18 31.01
CA THR A 11 -5.35 28.73 30.75
C THR A 11 -6.30 28.32 29.62
N PHE A 12 -7.36 29.10 29.37
CA PHE A 12 -8.35 28.79 28.33
C PHE A 12 -7.91 29.17 26.90
N LEU A 13 -6.97 30.11 26.76
CA LEU A 13 -6.52 30.61 25.45
C LEU A 13 -5.48 29.71 24.78
N PHE A 14 -4.69 28.95 25.55
CA PHE A 14 -3.71 27.99 25.02
C PHE A 14 -4.30 26.61 24.67
N CYS A 15 -5.44 26.24 25.26
CA CYS A 15 -6.06 24.92 25.05
C CYS A 15 -6.86 24.85 23.73
N ARG A 16 -7.46 25.97 23.29
CA ARG A 16 -8.26 26.06 22.05
C ARG A 16 -7.51 25.77 20.73
N PRO A 17 -6.30 26.30 20.47
CA PRO A 17 -5.57 25.99 19.24
C PRO A 17 -5.12 24.53 19.20
N LEU A 18 -4.72 23.96 20.34
CA LEU A 18 -4.26 22.58 20.44
C LEU A 18 -5.39 21.58 20.13
N ILE A 19 -6.60 21.83 20.64
CA ILE A 19 -7.81 21.05 20.33
C ILE A 19 -8.20 21.18 18.86
N ARG A 20 -8.11 22.38 18.26
CA ARG A 20 -8.39 22.56 16.82
C ARG A 20 -7.38 21.82 15.94
N ILE A 21 -6.10 21.84 16.29
CA ILE A 21 -5.05 21.09 15.58
C ILE A 21 -5.34 19.59 15.67
N PHE A 22 -5.68 19.08 16.84
CA PHE A 22 -6.06 17.67 17.03
C PHE A 22 -7.28 17.28 16.19
N ILE A 23 -8.31 18.13 16.13
CA ILE A 23 -9.51 17.87 15.33
C ILE A 23 -9.19 17.91 13.82
N ILE A 24 -8.32 18.82 13.37
CA ILE A 24 -7.90 18.90 11.96
C ILE A 24 -7.08 17.66 11.59
N MET A 25 -6.08 17.29 12.40
CA MET A 25 -5.25 16.11 12.16
C MET A 25 -6.09 14.82 12.18
N SER A 26 -7.03 14.69 13.13
CA SER A 26 -7.95 13.55 13.20
C SER A 26 -8.83 13.43 11.95
N LYS A 27 -9.34 14.54 11.42
CA LYS A 27 -10.12 14.54 10.17
C LYS A 27 -9.29 14.10 8.97
N PHE A 28 -8.04 14.57 8.86
CA PHE A 28 -7.13 14.14 7.80
C PHE A 28 -6.77 12.66 7.92
N THR A 29 -6.51 12.15 9.13
CA THR A 29 -6.24 10.72 9.35
C THR A 29 -7.45 9.87 8.96
N VAL A 30 -8.67 10.28 9.34
CA VAL A 30 -9.90 9.56 8.94
C VAL A 30 -10.10 9.56 7.43
N LEU A 31 -9.83 10.69 6.75
CA LEU A 31 -9.89 10.77 5.28
C LEU A 31 -8.84 9.89 4.60
N LEU A 32 -7.62 9.83 5.13
CA LEU A 32 -6.57 8.97 4.57
C LEU A 32 -6.89 7.48 4.77
N VAL A 33 -7.40 7.11 5.95
CA VAL A 33 -7.80 5.73 6.25
C VAL A 33 -9.02 5.33 5.42
N SER A 34 -10.02 6.20 5.25
CA SER A 34 -11.18 5.89 4.40
C SER A 34 -10.79 5.76 2.93
N LEU A 35 -9.92 6.64 2.42
CA LEU A 35 -9.40 6.56 1.06
C LEU A 35 -8.58 5.28 0.86
N TYR A 36 -7.78 4.89 1.86
CA TYR A 36 -7.04 3.63 1.83
C TYR A 36 -7.97 2.41 1.80
N ILE A 37 -9.04 2.40 2.62
CA ILE A 37 -10.03 1.31 2.62
C ILE A 37 -10.81 1.26 1.30
N MET A 38 -11.13 2.42 0.70
CA MET A 38 -11.74 2.47 -0.63
C MET A 38 -10.78 1.94 -1.71
N ALA A 39 -9.50 2.31 -1.67
CA ALA A 39 -8.50 1.74 -2.56
C ALA A 39 -8.34 0.22 -2.33
N ALA A 40 -8.42 -0.23 -1.07
CA ALA A 40 -8.39 -1.65 -0.72
C ALA A 40 -9.59 -2.42 -1.31
N SER A 41 -10.78 -1.80 -1.37
CA SER A 41 -11.95 -2.42 -2.00
C SER A 41 -11.79 -2.66 -3.51
N ALA A 42 -10.89 -1.94 -4.18
CA ALA A 42 -10.57 -2.19 -5.59
C ALA A 42 -9.86 -3.54 -5.81
N PHE A 43 -9.39 -4.18 -4.73
CA PHE A 43 -8.78 -5.50 -4.74
C PHE A 43 -9.73 -6.61 -4.27
N VAL A 44 -10.97 -6.31 -3.90
CA VAL A 44 -11.99 -7.35 -3.62
C VAL A 44 -12.17 -8.19 -4.90
N PRO A 45 -12.17 -9.53 -4.80
CA PRO A 45 -12.35 -10.37 -5.97
C PRO A 45 -13.70 -10.01 -6.58
N ALA A 46 -13.71 -9.74 -7.89
CA ALA A 46 -14.97 -9.45 -8.57
C ALA A 46 -15.91 -10.61 -8.25
N ALA A 47 -17.05 -10.30 -7.62
CA ALA A 47 -18.06 -11.31 -7.34
C ALA A 47 -18.25 -12.11 -8.63
N ASN A 48 -18.21 -13.45 -8.52
CA ASN A 48 -18.52 -14.36 -9.60
C ASN A 48 -19.98 -14.12 -10.02
N LEU A 49 -20.22 -13.05 -10.76
CA LEU A 49 -21.42 -12.91 -11.57
C LEU A 49 -21.34 -14.10 -12.53
N PRO A 50 -22.36 -14.96 -12.58
CA PRO A 50 -22.39 -16.01 -13.58
C PRO A 50 -22.32 -15.34 -14.94
N SER A 51 -21.13 -15.37 -15.54
CA SER A 51 -20.99 -15.15 -16.97
C SER A 51 -21.78 -16.27 -17.60
N VAL A 52 -22.95 -15.95 -18.15
CA VAL A 52 -23.65 -16.85 -19.06
C VAL A 52 -22.75 -16.94 -20.29
N ALA A 53 -21.77 -17.85 -20.23
CA ALA A 53 -20.93 -18.19 -21.35
C ALA A 53 -21.80 -18.97 -22.33
N THR A 54 -22.22 -18.31 -23.41
CA THR A 54 -22.81 -18.97 -24.57
C THR A 54 -21.76 -19.91 -25.15
N THR A 55 -21.87 -21.20 -24.81
CA THR A 55 -20.92 -22.22 -25.24
C THR A 55 -21.25 -22.59 -26.68
N PHE A 56 -20.43 -22.14 -27.63
CA PHE A 56 -20.37 -22.79 -28.94
C PHE A 56 -19.31 -23.89 -28.84
N ALA A 57 -19.75 -25.14 -29.03
CA ALA A 57 -18.89 -26.31 -28.98
C ALA A 57 -17.86 -26.29 -30.12
N ALA A 58 -16.57 -26.33 -29.77
CA ALA A 58 -15.47 -26.59 -30.70
C ALA A 58 -15.03 -28.07 -30.57
N PRO A 59 -14.62 -28.72 -31.67
CA PRO A 59 -14.36 -30.16 -31.69
C PRO A 59 -13.10 -30.54 -30.93
N THR A 60 -13.19 -31.69 -30.26
CA THR A 60 -12.16 -32.32 -29.42
C THR A 60 -10.96 -32.74 -30.26
N ALA A 61 -9.76 -32.25 -29.93
CA ALA A 61 -8.49 -32.79 -30.40
C ALA A 61 -7.72 -33.42 -29.21
N PRO A 62 -7.08 -34.59 -29.39
CA PRO A 62 -6.52 -35.37 -28.29
C PRO A 62 -5.22 -34.78 -27.74
N SER A 63 -5.04 -34.98 -26.45
CA SER A 63 -3.95 -34.52 -25.61
C SER A 63 -2.67 -35.34 -25.83
N THR A 64 -1.66 -34.77 -26.49
CA THR A 64 -0.28 -35.30 -26.47
C THR A 64 0.75 -34.18 -26.60
N LEU A 65 1.04 -33.49 -25.49
CA LEU A 65 2.34 -32.84 -25.25
C LEU A 65 2.50 -32.52 -23.75
N PHE A 66 2.51 -33.57 -22.94
CA PHE A 66 3.15 -33.49 -21.62
C PHE A 66 4.67 -33.61 -21.86
N MET A 67 5.46 -32.71 -21.25
CA MET A 67 6.95 -32.67 -21.20
C MET A 67 7.67 -31.72 -22.19
N ALA A 68 7.40 -30.39 -22.16
CA ALA A 68 8.34 -29.39 -22.73
C ALA A 68 8.14 -27.91 -22.28
N GLU A 69 7.42 -27.59 -21.19
CA GLU A 69 7.07 -26.18 -20.88
C GLU A 69 7.20 -25.81 -19.39
N GLU A 70 8.25 -26.28 -18.70
CA GLU A 70 8.48 -25.91 -17.30
C GLU A 70 9.37 -24.67 -17.09
N ASP A 71 10.12 -24.23 -18.11
CA ASP A 71 11.09 -23.12 -18.01
C ASP A 71 10.84 -21.93 -18.96
N SER A 72 9.79 -21.95 -19.78
CA SER A 72 9.47 -20.79 -20.62
C SER A 72 8.76 -19.70 -19.78
N MET A 73 9.51 -18.64 -19.43
CA MET A 73 8.96 -17.36 -18.93
C MET A 73 8.23 -16.56 -20.03
N TYR A 74 8.29 -17.06 -21.26
CA TYR A 74 7.54 -16.49 -22.38
C TYR A 74 6.04 -16.74 -22.18
N TRP A 75 5.24 -15.71 -22.47
CA TRP A 75 3.78 -15.79 -22.37
C TRP A 75 3.16 -15.01 -23.53
N GLU A 76 2.02 -15.49 -24.00
CA GLU A 76 1.23 -14.89 -25.08
C GLU A 76 -0.12 -14.40 -24.51
N GLY A 77 -0.56 -13.19 -24.85
CA GLY A 77 -1.82 -12.59 -24.37
C GLY A 77 -1.67 -11.19 -23.74
N GLU A 78 -2.61 -10.77 -22.88
CA GLU A 78 -2.59 -9.45 -22.21
C GLU A 78 -2.09 -9.45 -20.74
N TYR A 79 -2.07 -10.59 -20.06
CA TYR A 79 -1.50 -10.74 -18.72
C TYR A 79 -0.63 -11.99 -18.58
N PRO A 80 0.49 -11.92 -17.82
CA PRO A 80 1.37 -13.07 -17.64
C PRO A 80 0.76 -14.12 -16.69
N PRO A 81 1.12 -15.39 -16.87
CA PRO A 81 0.72 -16.47 -15.98
C PRO A 81 1.44 -16.37 -14.63
N SER A 82 0.76 -16.74 -13.54
CA SER A 82 1.27 -16.60 -12.15
C SER A 82 2.60 -17.29 -11.84
N LYS A 83 3.11 -18.17 -12.73
CA LYS A 83 4.45 -18.77 -12.63
C LYS A 83 5.58 -17.72 -12.61
N VAL A 84 5.39 -16.56 -13.23
CA VAL A 84 6.42 -15.49 -13.29
C VAL A 84 6.62 -14.77 -11.95
N LEU A 85 5.70 -14.93 -11.00
CA LEU A 85 5.79 -14.34 -9.66
C LEU A 85 6.71 -15.13 -8.72
N GLY A 86 7.21 -16.28 -9.16
CA GLY A 86 8.02 -17.16 -8.34
C GLY A 86 7.20 -18.02 -7.36
N PRO A 87 7.86 -18.93 -6.62
CA PRO A 87 7.18 -20.00 -5.88
C PRO A 87 6.28 -19.53 -4.73
N LEU A 88 6.57 -18.34 -4.18
CA LEU A 88 5.92 -17.78 -2.99
C LEU A 88 4.74 -16.86 -3.34
N LEU A 89 4.93 -15.94 -4.30
CA LEU A 89 3.92 -14.95 -4.67
C LEU A 89 2.85 -15.52 -5.60
N SER A 90 3.14 -16.64 -6.29
CA SER A 90 2.18 -17.36 -7.14
C SER A 90 1.01 -18.00 -6.38
N LYS A 91 1.16 -18.25 -5.07
CA LYS A 91 0.12 -18.86 -4.21
C LYS A 91 -0.60 -17.86 -3.30
N MET A 92 -0.17 -16.61 -3.29
CA MET A 92 -0.80 -15.59 -2.45
C MET A 92 -2.02 -14.98 -3.16
N PRO A 93 -3.14 -14.78 -2.44
CA PRO A 93 -4.33 -14.16 -3.00
C PRO A 93 -4.05 -12.69 -3.33
N SER A 94 -4.70 -12.19 -4.39
CA SER A 94 -4.48 -10.81 -4.86
C SER A 94 -4.76 -9.77 -3.78
N GLN A 95 -5.77 -10.00 -2.93
CA GLN A 95 -6.15 -9.06 -1.86
C GLN A 95 -5.04 -8.84 -0.84
N LEU A 96 -4.35 -9.92 -0.45
CA LEU A 96 -3.26 -9.84 0.52
C LEU A 96 -2.10 -9.04 -0.07
N LEU A 97 -1.75 -9.29 -1.33
CA LEU A 97 -0.69 -8.58 -2.04
C LEU A 97 -1.00 -7.09 -2.20
N GLY A 98 -2.25 -6.74 -2.51
CA GLY A 98 -2.71 -5.35 -2.63
C GLY A 98 -2.64 -4.59 -1.29
N LEU A 99 -3.09 -5.22 -0.20
CA LEU A 99 -3.03 -4.64 1.14
C LEU A 99 -1.58 -4.43 1.59
N VAL A 100 -0.73 -5.46 1.45
CA VAL A 100 0.69 -5.40 1.79
C VAL A 100 1.40 -4.32 0.99
N SER A 101 1.15 -4.26 -0.32
CA SER A 101 1.66 -3.18 -1.18
C SER A 101 1.32 -1.80 -0.63
N GLY A 102 0.06 -1.59 -0.26
CA GLY A 102 -0.39 -0.32 0.29
C GLY A 102 0.26 0.04 1.63
N LEU A 103 0.46 -0.94 2.51
CA LEU A 103 1.17 -0.74 3.79
C LEU A 103 2.64 -0.37 3.55
N LEU A 104 3.32 -1.08 2.65
CA LEU A 104 4.71 -0.80 2.27
C LEU A 104 4.87 0.60 1.68
N LEU A 105 3.91 1.04 0.85
CA LEU A 105 3.88 2.39 0.32
C LEU A 105 3.73 3.42 1.44
N GLY A 106 2.84 3.18 2.40
CA GLY A 106 2.65 4.04 3.56
C GLY A 106 3.91 4.20 4.41
N ILE A 107 4.62 3.09 4.67
CA ILE A 107 5.91 3.09 5.40
C ILE A 107 6.97 3.88 4.62
N THR A 108 7.01 3.73 3.29
CA THR A 108 7.94 4.47 2.41
C THR A 108 7.67 5.97 2.50
N VAL A 109 6.42 6.40 2.33
CA VAL A 109 6.02 7.81 2.41
C VAL A 109 6.33 8.40 3.79
N TYR A 110 5.99 7.68 4.86
CA TYR A 110 6.30 8.09 6.23
C TYR A 110 7.81 8.29 6.44
N SER A 111 8.61 7.34 5.97
CA SER A 111 10.06 7.37 6.14
C SER A 111 10.73 8.50 5.37
N CYS A 112 10.27 8.75 4.13
CA CYS A 112 10.74 9.89 3.33
C CYS A 112 10.35 11.22 3.99
N TYR A 113 9.12 11.34 4.48
CA TYR A 113 8.65 12.55 5.14
C TYR A 113 9.44 12.85 6.42
N GLN A 114 9.61 11.86 7.31
CA GLN A 114 10.36 12.05 8.55
C GLN A 114 11.85 12.33 8.30
N SER A 115 12.44 11.71 7.29
CA SER A 115 13.80 12.05 6.87
C SER A 115 13.91 13.51 6.42
N GLY A 116 12.91 14.01 5.71
CA GLY A 116 12.82 15.43 5.31
C GLY A 116 12.70 16.38 6.51
N VAL A 117 11.95 16.00 7.55
CA VAL A 117 11.86 16.78 8.79
C VAL A 117 13.21 16.83 9.51
N LEU A 118 13.91 15.69 9.60
CA LEU A 118 15.24 15.64 10.23
C LEU A 118 16.31 16.45 9.46
N GLN A 119 16.17 16.61 8.16
CA GLN A 119 17.05 17.48 7.37
C GLN A 119 16.87 18.96 7.71
N GLN A 120 15.72 19.37 8.23
CA GLN A 120 15.46 20.75 8.64
C GLN A 120 16.04 21.09 10.02
N GLU A 121 16.50 20.08 10.77
CA GLU A 121 17.08 20.31 12.10
C GLU A 121 18.46 21.02 12.00
N PRO A 122 18.71 22.07 12.82
CA PRO A 122 19.97 22.79 12.79
C PRO A 122 21.16 21.86 13.07
N GLY A 123 22.13 21.84 12.16
CA GLY A 123 23.34 21.02 12.29
C GLY A 123 23.16 19.52 11.97
N ALA A 124 21.95 19.09 11.60
CA ALA A 124 21.71 17.68 11.25
C ALA A 124 22.36 17.30 9.91
N LEU A 125 22.28 18.19 8.91
CA LEU A 125 22.90 17.99 7.59
C LEU A 125 24.44 17.92 7.67
N SER A 126 25.07 18.75 8.50
CA SER A 126 26.54 18.81 8.60
C SER A 126 27.14 17.57 9.26
N ASN A 127 26.43 16.98 10.22
CA ASN A 127 26.92 15.82 10.98
C ASN A 127 26.34 14.49 10.48
N GLY A 128 25.45 14.52 9.48
CA GLY A 128 24.77 13.32 8.96
C GLY A 128 23.79 12.68 9.96
N SER A 129 23.47 13.33 11.07
CA SER A 129 22.63 12.76 12.14
C SER A 129 21.17 12.52 11.71
N TRP A 130 20.75 13.15 10.59
CA TRP A 130 19.45 12.98 9.96
C TRP A 130 19.27 11.60 9.32
N VAL A 131 20.36 10.90 8.98
CA VAL A 131 20.30 9.56 8.39
C VAL A 131 20.01 8.54 9.49
N LYS A 132 18.82 7.96 9.43
CA LYS A 132 18.39 6.89 10.34
C LYS A 132 18.18 5.60 9.57
N TRP A 133 18.78 4.51 10.03
CA TRP A 133 18.72 3.20 9.36
C TRP A 133 17.28 2.75 9.10
N TYR A 134 16.35 3.00 10.04
CA TYR A 134 14.95 2.62 9.91
C TYR A 134 14.20 3.44 8.85
N TYR A 135 14.57 4.71 8.65
CA TYR A 135 14.01 5.50 7.55
C TYR A 135 14.62 5.13 6.20
N VAL A 136 15.89 4.74 6.16
CA VAL A 136 16.51 4.20 4.95
C VAL A 136 15.84 2.88 4.56
N LEU A 137 15.67 1.95 5.50
CA LEU A 137 14.95 0.69 5.25
C LEU A 137 13.51 0.93 4.83
N GLY A 138 12.81 1.84 5.51
CA GLY A 138 11.44 2.19 5.14
C GLY A 138 11.34 2.78 3.73
N SER A 139 12.32 3.59 3.29
CA SER A 139 12.37 4.09 1.91
C SER A 139 12.69 2.98 0.88
N ALA A 140 13.47 1.97 1.27
CA ALA A 140 13.76 0.80 0.42
C ALA A 140 12.56 -0.13 0.24
N MET A 141 11.49 0.05 1.01
CA MET A 141 10.23 -0.66 0.81
C MET A 141 9.45 -0.17 -0.42
N GLY A 142 9.80 0.98 -1.01
CA GLY A 142 9.11 1.54 -2.18
C GLY A 142 9.13 0.60 -3.40
N PRO A 143 10.30 0.13 -3.85
CA PRO A 143 10.40 -0.87 -4.92
C PRO A 143 9.65 -2.17 -4.59
N ILE A 144 9.65 -2.59 -3.33
CA ILE A 144 8.95 -3.80 -2.88
C ILE A 144 7.43 -3.59 -2.96
N SER A 145 6.94 -2.43 -2.52
CA SER A 145 5.55 -2.02 -2.66
C SER A 145 5.11 -2.11 -4.12
N TRP A 146 5.87 -1.51 -5.04
CA TRP A 146 5.58 -1.59 -6.47
C TRP A 146 5.56 -3.05 -6.98
N GLY A 147 6.56 -3.86 -6.60
CA GLY A 147 6.60 -5.28 -6.98
C GLY A 147 5.38 -6.06 -6.48
N THR A 148 4.96 -5.84 -5.23
CA THR A 148 3.76 -6.47 -4.66
C THR A 148 2.46 -5.95 -5.28
N HIS A 149 2.41 -4.68 -5.69
CA HIS A 149 1.28 -4.12 -6.45
C HIS A 149 1.13 -4.79 -7.81
N VAL A 150 2.25 -4.93 -8.55
CA VAL A 150 2.26 -5.59 -9.86
C VAL A 150 1.88 -7.07 -9.70
N ALA A 151 2.41 -7.75 -8.68
CA ALA A 151 2.03 -9.12 -8.37
C ALA A 151 0.53 -9.26 -8.06
N CYS A 152 -0.04 -8.33 -7.29
CA CYS A 152 -1.47 -8.28 -7.03
C CYS A 152 -2.29 -8.17 -8.33
N TRP A 153 -1.88 -7.32 -9.27
CA TRP A 153 -2.55 -7.18 -10.57
C TRP A 153 -2.49 -8.48 -11.38
N ILE A 154 -1.33 -9.13 -11.43
CA ILE A 154 -1.15 -10.42 -12.11
C ILE A 154 -2.05 -11.50 -11.48
N GLN A 155 -2.07 -11.62 -10.15
CA GLN A 155 -2.91 -12.60 -9.46
C GLN A 155 -4.40 -12.36 -9.72
N ARG A 156 -4.84 -11.09 -9.70
CA ARG A 156 -6.23 -10.73 -10.00
C ARG A 156 -6.63 -11.09 -11.43
N LYS A 157 -5.75 -10.89 -12.41
CA LYS A 157 -6.01 -11.27 -13.82
C LYS A 157 -6.08 -12.78 -14.00
N ASN A 158 -5.30 -13.53 -13.22
CA ASN A 158 -5.32 -14.99 -13.18
C ASN A 158 -6.45 -15.59 -12.30
N GLY A 159 -7.38 -14.77 -11.78
CA GLY A 159 -8.54 -15.25 -11.02
C GLY A 159 -8.28 -15.63 -9.57
N MET A 160 -7.21 -15.10 -8.96
CA MET A 160 -6.83 -15.29 -7.55
C MET A 160 -6.97 -14.03 -6.70
#